data_AF-A0A450UKU7-F1
#
_entry.id   AF-A0A450UKU7-F1
#
_cell.length_a   1.000
_cell.length_b   1.000
_cell.length_c   1.000
_cell.angle_alpha   90.00
_cell.angle_beta   90.00
_cell.angle_gamma   90.00
#
_symmetry.space_group_name_H-M   'P 1'
#
loop_
_entity.id
_entity.type
_entity.pdbx_description
1 polymer ?
#
loop_
_entity_poly.entity_id
_entity_poly.type
_entity_poly.pdbx_seq_one_letter_code
_entity_poly.pdbx_strand_id
1 'polypeptide(L)'
;MATASTMLELGTAAPDFSLPDTNGKRVSRGDFQDYAGFLVVFLCNHCPYVHHIRQALVAFAGEYQPRGLAMVAINANDPLDYPEDSPDKMVEEAANFGYTFPYLFDETQEVAKAYRAACTPDFFLFDKGRKLIYRGQFDDSRPKNRRPVTGRDLRAAAEALLSGQAMDPDQKASVGCNIKWRAGNEPDYFRSIRLKPNVGGSLGLETGAPRKGRKGRRTGGAVPGEATPAARARADAMPLDSKQLEKLSESVCAHMDDWLTGKDLTGSPAAHDIALQKQITHLEEELQHQQASIKQGFDLMEKRLGAMDKRLEAADKRSETLDKRLDGLTQRMDRFLTRSMAVTVAVGFIVILILRACSA
;
A
#
# COMPACT_ATOMS: atom_id res chain seq x y z
N MET A 1 -1.72 -5.45 9.41
CA MET A 1 -1.47 -6.82 8.89
C MET A 1 -0.90 -6.67 7.48
N ALA A 2 0.00 -7.57 7.07
CA ALA A 2 0.55 -7.54 5.71
C ALA A 2 -0.48 -8.10 4.72
N THR A 3 -0.57 -7.51 3.53
CA THR A 3 -1.52 -7.82 2.46
C THR A 3 -0.71 -8.12 1.21
N ALA A 4 -1.03 -9.22 0.52
CA ALA A 4 -0.42 -9.56 -0.76
C ALA A 4 -1.18 -8.89 -1.91
N SER A 5 -0.49 -8.60 -3.03
CA SER A 5 -1.13 -8.08 -4.24
C SER A 5 -2.07 -9.11 -4.91
N THR A 6 -3.02 -8.64 -5.72
CA THR A 6 -4.06 -9.49 -6.35
C THR A 6 -3.60 -10.28 -7.58
N MET A 7 -2.33 -10.17 -7.98
CA MET A 7 -1.74 -10.86 -9.13
C MET A 7 -2.60 -10.84 -10.41
N LEU A 8 -3.15 -9.66 -10.75
CA LEU A 8 -3.95 -9.36 -11.96
C LEU A 8 -3.37 -9.95 -13.26
N GLU A 9 -4.10 -10.78 -14.00
CA GLU A 9 -3.62 -11.55 -15.18
C GLU A 9 -2.64 -10.85 -16.15
N LEU A 10 -1.63 -11.60 -16.65
CA LEU A 10 -0.62 -11.08 -17.58
C LEU A 10 -1.28 -10.77 -18.93
N GLY A 11 -0.84 -9.72 -19.61
CA GLY A 11 -1.47 -9.28 -20.85
C GLY A 11 -2.72 -8.40 -20.65
N THR A 12 -3.16 -8.16 -19.41
CA THR A 12 -4.22 -7.20 -19.12
C THR A 12 -3.82 -5.82 -19.67
N ALA A 13 -4.74 -5.12 -20.34
CA ALA A 13 -4.48 -3.76 -20.80
C ALA A 13 -4.42 -2.80 -19.61
N ALA A 14 -3.49 -1.85 -19.62
CA ALA A 14 -3.39 -0.81 -18.60
C ALA A 14 -4.72 -0.03 -18.48
N PRO A 15 -5.41 -0.08 -17.32
CA PRO A 15 -6.61 0.75 -17.12
C PRO A 15 -6.29 2.24 -17.25
N ASP A 16 -7.21 2.99 -17.83
CA ASP A 16 -7.04 4.42 -18.05
C ASP A 16 -7.18 5.23 -16.75
N PHE A 17 -6.55 6.40 -16.70
CA PHE A 17 -6.66 7.33 -15.58
C PHE A 17 -6.31 8.76 -16.01
N SER A 18 -6.82 9.73 -15.26
CA SER A 18 -6.38 11.13 -15.26
C SER A 18 -6.46 11.67 -13.83
N LEU A 19 -5.32 11.89 -13.20
CA LEU A 19 -5.22 12.23 -11.78
C LEU A 19 -4.33 13.48 -11.57
N PRO A 20 -4.57 14.29 -10.52
CA PRO A 20 -3.68 15.38 -10.16
C PRO A 20 -2.37 14.85 -9.57
N ASP A 21 -1.25 15.44 -9.97
CA ASP A 21 0.05 15.27 -9.32
C ASP A 21 0.23 16.20 -8.11
N THR A 22 1.35 16.07 -7.41
CA THR A 22 1.73 16.92 -6.27
C THR A 22 1.87 18.42 -6.59
N ASN A 23 1.87 18.81 -7.87
CA ASN A 23 1.91 20.19 -8.32
C ASN A 23 0.54 20.67 -8.85
N GLY A 24 -0.51 19.85 -8.73
CA GLY A 24 -1.85 20.13 -9.25
C GLY A 24 -2.00 19.93 -10.77
N LYS A 25 -0.96 19.45 -11.46
CA LYS A 25 -1.02 19.14 -12.89
C LYS A 25 -1.75 17.81 -13.08
N ARG A 26 -2.72 17.77 -13.99
CA ARG A 26 -3.34 16.52 -14.42
C ARG A 26 -2.36 15.69 -15.25
N VAL A 27 -2.15 14.45 -14.83
CA VAL A 27 -1.35 13.44 -15.54
C VAL A 27 -2.26 12.27 -15.90
N SER A 28 -2.20 11.85 -17.16
CA SER A 28 -3.05 10.79 -17.70
C SER A 28 -2.20 9.63 -18.20
N ARG A 29 -2.78 8.42 -18.27
CA ARG A 29 -2.08 7.24 -18.82
C ARG A 29 -1.56 7.49 -20.25
N GLY A 30 -2.29 8.30 -21.03
CA GLY A 30 -1.92 8.70 -22.39
C GLY A 30 -0.58 9.47 -22.47
N ASP A 31 -0.17 10.17 -21.42
CA ASP A 31 1.07 10.96 -21.39
C ASP A 31 2.33 10.08 -21.49
N PHE A 32 2.17 8.76 -21.31
CA PHE A 32 3.26 7.79 -21.33
C PHE A 32 3.28 6.93 -22.59
N GLN A 33 2.46 7.24 -23.60
CA GLN A 33 2.27 6.41 -24.80
C GLN A 33 3.55 6.18 -25.62
N ASP A 34 4.46 7.16 -25.65
CA ASP A 34 5.68 7.10 -26.47
C ASP A 34 6.85 6.37 -25.81
N TYR A 35 6.71 5.97 -24.54
CA TYR A 35 7.75 5.25 -23.80
C TYR A 35 7.76 3.75 -24.13
N ALA A 36 8.95 3.14 -24.14
CA ALA A 36 9.11 1.71 -24.38
C ALA A 36 8.43 0.87 -23.30
N GLY A 37 8.45 1.36 -22.06
CA GLY A 37 7.78 0.77 -20.92
C GLY A 37 7.04 1.81 -20.09
N PHE A 38 6.06 1.35 -19.33
CA PHE A 38 5.28 2.19 -18.41
C PHE A 38 5.06 1.46 -17.08
N LEU A 39 5.61 1.98 -15.99
CA LEU A 39 5.49 1.42 -14.66
C LEU A 39 4.51 2.24 -13.82
N VAL A 40 3.43 1.61 -13.36
CA VAL A 40 2.51 2.14 -12.36
C VAL A 40 2.84 1.54 -11.01
N VAL A 41 2.99 2.37 -9.98
CA VAL A 41 3.24 1.93 -8.60
C VAL A 41 2.21 2.52 -7.67
N PHE A 42 1.42 1.67 -7.00
CA PHE A 42 0.59 2.12 -5.88
C PHE A 42 1.47 2.27 -4.64
N LEU A 43 1.64 3.51 -4.20
CA LEU A 43 2.47 3.92 -3.06
C LEU A 43 1.62 4.63 -2.00
N CYS A 44 2.23 4.90 -0.85
CA CYS A 44 1.71 5.85 0.13
C CYS A 44 2.86 6.36 1.01
N ASN A 45 2.59 7.36 1.84
CA ASN A 45 3.62 8.08 2.58
C ASN A 45 3.92 7.42 3.93
N HIS A 46 2.98 6.72 4.56
CA HIS A 46 3.17 6.17 5.92
C HIS A 46 3.63 4.71 5.96
N CYS A 47 3.50 3.96 4.86
CA CYS A 47 3.66 2.51 4.90
C CYS A 47 5.12 2.11 5.15
N PRO A 48 5.41 1.27 6.17
CA PRO A 48 6.78 0.84 6.47
C PRO A 48 7.42 0.02 5.34
N TYR A 49 6.62 -0.65 4.49
CA TYR A 49 7.14 -1.35 3.32
C TYR A 49 7.57 -0.39 2.22
N VAL A 50 6.88 0.75 2.07
CA VAL A 50 7.29 1.83 1.15
C VAL A 50 8.54 2.53 1.68
N HIS A 51 8.57 2.90 2.97
CA HIS A 51 9.75 3.48 3.62
C HIS A 51 11.00 2.61 3.44
N HIS A 52 10.82 1.30 3.53
CA HIS A 52 11.89 0.31 3.36
C HIS A 52 12.53 0.37 1.96
N ILE A 53 11.76 0.65 0.91
CA ILE A 53 12.27 0.61 -0.47
C ILE A 53 12.45 1.97 -1.15
N ARG A 54 11.87 3.07 -0.64
CA ARG A 54 11.74 4.34 -1.38
C ARG A 54 13.05 4.89 -1.95
N GLN A 55 14.16 4.79 -1.22
CA GLN A 55 15.47 5.21 -1.72
C GLN A 55 15.94 4.37 -2.91
N ALA A 56 15.75 3.05 -2.84
CA ALA A 56 16.07 2.14 -3.94
C ALA A 56 15.11 2.30 -5.12
N LEU A 57 13.85 2.65 -4.86
CA LEU A 57 12.87 2.95 -5.91
C LEU A 57 13.23 4.22 -6.68
N VAL A 58 13.70 5.26 -5.99
CA VAL A 58 14.23 6.48 -6.63
C VAL A 58 15.49 6.17 -7.44
N ALA A 59 16.41 5.37 -6.90
CA ALA A 59 17.59 4.93 -7.64
C ALA A 59 17.22 4.12 -8.89
N PHE A 60 16.22 3.24 -8.78
CA PHE A 60 15.66 2.50 -9.92
C PHE A 60 15.10 3.48 -10.97
N ALA A 61 14.28 4.46 -10.57
CA ALA A 61 13.74 5.43 -11.51
C ALA A 61 14.85 6.21 -12.24
N GLY A 62 15.86 6.70 -11.52
CA GLY A 62 16.99 7.42 -12.11
C GLY A 62 17.81 6.61 -13.11
N GLU A 63 17.84 5.28 -12.97
CA GLU A 63 18.53 4.38 -13.89
C GLU A 63 17.72 4.06 -15.14
N TYR A 64 16.42 3.83 -15.01
CA TYR A 64 15.59 3.32 -16.11
C TYR A 64 14.81 4.40 -16.88
N GLN A 65 14.51 5.56 -16.26
CA GLN A 65 13.84 6.66 -16.97
C GLN A 65 14.63 7.15 -18.19
N PRO A 66 15.96 7.40 -18.11
CA PRO A 66 16.75 7.80 -19.28
C PRO A 66 16.81 6.75 -20.39
N ARG A 67 16.48 5.49 -20.07
CA ARG A 67 16.49 4.35 -20.99
C ARG A 67 15.12 4.09 -21.63
N GLY A 68 14.13 4.94 -21.38
CA GLY A 68 12.81 4.87 -22.00
C GLY A 68 11.74 4.16 -21.18
N LEU A 69 11.96 3.92 -19.88
CA LEU A 69 10.92 3.47 -18.95
C LEU A 69 10.21 4.67 -18.32
N ALA A 70 8.94 4.90 -18.64
CA ALA A 70 8.11 5.81 -17.87
C ALA A 70 7.74 5.20 -16.53
N MET A 71 7.60 6.05 -15.51
CA MET A 71 7.14 5.65 -14.18
C MET A 71 6.15 6.67 -13.63
N VAL A 72 5.13 6.18 -12.94
CA VAL A 72 4.14 6.98 -12.21
C VAL A 72 3.83 6.28 -10.88
N ALA A 73 3.72 7.07 -9.81
CA ALA A 73 3.24 6.60 -8.52
C ALA A 73 1.83 7.10 -8.26
N ILE A 74 0.99 6.29 -7.59
CA ILE A 74 -0.39 6.64 -7.24
C ILE A 74 -0.61 6.36 -5.76
N ASN A 75 -1.07 7.35 -5.01
CA ASN A 75 -1.58 7.20 -3.66
C ASN A 75 -3.11 7.19 -3.68
N ALA A 76 -3.70 6.12 -3.19
CA ALA A 76 -5.15 5.94 -3.11
C ALA A 76 -5.64 5.77 -1.67
N ASN A 77 -4.82 6.07 -0.66
CA ASN A 77 -5.20 5.93 0.73
C ASN A 77 -6.12 7.06 1.18
N ASP A 78 -7.08 6.77 2.07
CA ASP A 78 -7.96 7.77 2.66
C ASP A 78 -7.20 8.69 3.63
N PRO A 79 -7.04 9.99 3.32
CA PRO A 79 -6.32 10.92 4.17
C PRO A 79 -7.09 11.34 5.42
N LEU A 80 -8.39 11.06 5.52
CA LEU A 80 -9.17 11.35 6.72
C LEU A 80 -8.75 10.44 7.88
N ASP A 81 -8.62 9.14 7.60
CA ASP A 81 -8.18 8.14 8.58
C ASP A 81 -6.65 8.05 8.67
N TYR A 82 -5.93 8.47 7.61
CA TYR A 82 -4.47 8.44 7.52
C TYR A 82 -3.91 9.78 7.02
N PRO A 83 -3.85 10.82 7.88
CA PRO A 83 -3.44 12.18 7.48
C PRO A 83 -2.04 12.28 6.86
N GLU A 84 -1.14 11.34 7.17
CA GLU A 84 0.19 11.29 6.55
C GLU A 84 0.12 11.03 5.03
N ASP A 85 -0.97 10.44 4.53
CA ASP A 85 -1.18 10.17 3.11
C ASP A 85 -1.95 11.29 2.38
N SER A 86 -2.12 12.46 3.01
CA SER A 86 -2.76 13.61 2.36
C SER A 86 -1.94 14.18 1.19
N PRO A 87 -2.59 14.85 0.21
CA PRO A 87 -1.90 15.50 -0.91
C PRO A 87 -0.76 16.42 -0.47
N ASP A 88 -0.95 17.22 0.57
CA ASP A 88 0.10 18.10 1.11
C ASP A 88 1.33 17.31 1.57
N LYS A 89 1.11 16.19 2.27
CA LYS A 89 2.18 15.29 2.70
C LYS A 89 2.82 14.52 1.54
N MET A 90 2.10 14.31 0.44
CA MET A 90 2.71 13.76 -0.78
C MET A 90 3.70 14.73 -1.41
N VAL A 91 3.42 16.05 -1.39
CA VAL A 91 4.38 17.07 -1.84
C VAL A 91 5.66 17.00 -1.02
N GLU A 92 5.53 16.94 0.29
CA GLU A 92 6.66 16.79 1.22
C GLU A 92 7.44 15.50 0.95
N GLU A 93 6.77 14.34 0.82
CA GLU A 93 7.43 13.04 0.56
C GLU A 93 8.20 13.07 -0.77
N ALA A 94 7.58 13.56 -1.85
CA ALA A 94 8.21 13.65 -3.16
C ALA A 94 9.47 14.54 -3.13
N ALA A 95 9.41 15.68 -2.45
CA ALA A 95 10.54 16.59 -2.28
C ALA A 95 11.65 15.98 -1.40
N ASN A 96 11.29 15.37 -0.28
CA ASN A 96 12.23 14.81 0.69
C ASN A 96 13.04 13.62 0.15
N PHE A 97 12.44 12.82 -0.74
CA PHE A 97 13.10 11.63 -1.31
C PHE A 97 13.53 11.81 -2.76
N GLY A 98 13.23 12.95 -3.39
CA GLY A 98 13.66 13.25 -4.75
C GLY A 98 12.94 12.41 -5.80
N TYR A 99 11.61 12.30 -5.72
CA TYR A 99 10.84 11.57 -6.73
C TYR A 99 10.92 12.30 -8.08
N THR A 100 11.52 11.64 -9.07
CA THR A 100 11.66 12.14 -10.44
C THR A 100 10.50 11.72 -11.35
N PHE A 101 9.54 10.99 -10.81
CA PHE A 101 8.32 10.53 -11.46
C PHE A 101 7.09 11.23 -10.85
N PRO A 102 6.01 11.44 -11.62
CA PRO A 102 4.79 12.01 -11.07
C PRO A 102 4.23 11.14 -9.94
N TYR A 103 3.85 11.78 -8.84
CA TYR A 103 3.17 11.15 -7.72
C TYR A 103 1.74 11.69 -7.64
N LEU A 104 0.78 10.83 -7.95
CA LEU A 104 -0.61 11.20 -8.21
C LEU A 104 -1.52 10.80 -7.05
N PHE A 105 -2.56 11.59 -6.82
CA PHE A 105 -3.57 11.30 -5.80
C PHE A 105 -4.86 10.76 -6.45
N ASP A 106 -5.23 9.52 -6.10
CA ASP A 106 -6.50 8.90 -6.49
C ASP A 106 -7.53 9.07 -5.37
N GLU A 107 -8.16 10.24 -5.35
CA GLU A 107 -9.14 10.64 -4.32
C GLU A 107 -10.34 9.68 -4.22
N THR A 108 -10.79 9.17 -5.38
CA THR A 108 -11.96 8.29 -5.52
C THR A 108 -11.65 6.82 -5.23
N GLN A 109 -10.37 6.45 -5.31
CA GLN A 109 -9.86 5.08 -5.24
C GLN A 109 -10.30 4.19 -6.41
N GLU A 110 -10.94 4.75 -7.45
CA GLU A 110 -11.42 3.99 -8.61
C GLU A 110 -10.27 3.52 -9.51
N VAL A 111 -9.17 4.28 -9.59
CA VAL A 111 -7.97 3.85 -10.33
C VAL A 111 -7.33 2.67 -9.61
N ALA A 112 -7.21 2.71 -8.28
CA ALA A 112 -6.75 1.57 -7.49
C ALA A 112 -7.61 0.32 -7.70
N LYS A 113 -8.95 0.46 -7.74
CA LYS A 113 -9.85 -0.66 -8.05
C LYS A 113 -9.70 -1.19 -9.46
N ALA A 114 -9.56 -0.31 -10.46
CA ALA A 114 -9.41 -0.68 -11.87
C ALA A 114 -8.13 -1.50 -12.10
N TYR A 115 -7.05 -1.14 -11.41
CA TYR A 115 -5.79 -1.90 -11.40
C TYR A 115 -5.83 -3.13 -10.48
N ARG A 116 -6.92 -3.32 -9.74
CA ARG A 116 -7.07 -4.32 -8.66
C ARG A 116 -5.96 -4.24 -7.62
N ALA A 117 -5.38 -3.05 -7.40
CA ALA A 117 -4.32 -2.85 -6.42
C ALA A 117 -4.83 -3.17 -5.02
N ALA A 118 -4.01 -3.83 -4.21
CA ALA A 118 -4.41 -4.27 -2.88
C ALA A 118 -3.51 -3.77 -1.75
N CYS A 119 -2.22 -3.57 -2.03
CA CYS A 119 -1.24 -3.18 -1.02
C CYS A 119 -0.37 -2.01 -1.47
N THR A 120 0.45 -1.50 -0.55
CA THR A 120 1.52 -0.54 -0.86
C THR A 120 2.85 -1.07 -0.32
N PRO A 121 3.92 -1.15 -1.14
CA PRO A 121 3.93 -0.87 -2.59
C PRO A 121 3.28 -2.00 -3.42
N ASP A 122 2.67 -1.67 -4.55
CA ASP A 122 2.18 -2.63 -5.55
C ASP A 122 2.55 -2.16 -6.97
N PHE A 123 3.15 -3.03 -7.77
CA PHE A 123 3.85 -2.67 -9.01
C PHE A 123 3.17 -3.30 -10.22
N PHE A 124 3.03 -2.52 -11.30
CA PHE A 124 2.45 -2.94 -12.57
C PHE A 124 3.27 -2.35 -13.72
N LEU A 125 4.07 -3.18 -14.38
CA LEU A 125 4.89 -2.81 -15.54
C LEU A 125 4.17 -3.22 -16.83
N PHE A 126 4.01 -2.25 -17.72
CA PHE A 126 3.38 -2.43 -19.01
C PHE A 126 4.39 -2.24 -20.14
N ASP A 127 4.24 -3.04 -21.20
CA ASP A 127 5.01 -2.88 -22.42
C ASP A 127 4.53 -1.69 -23.27
N LYS A 128 5.15 -1.51 -24.45
CA LYS A 128 4.79 -0.46 -25.43
C LYS A 128 3.35 -0.59 -25.92
N GLY A 129 2.81 -1.82 -25.99
CA GLY A 129 1.40 -2.11 -26.32
C GLY A 129 0.43 -1.88 -25.14
N ARG A 130 0.94 -1.42 -24.00
CA ARG A 130 0.20 -1.20 -22.74
C ARG A 130 -0.42 -2.49 -22.21
N LYS A 131 0.28 -3.61 -22.40
CA LYS A 131 -0.07 -4.91 -21.85
C LYS A 131 0.77 -5.17 -20.61
N LEU A 132 0.12 -5.65 -19.55
CA LEU A 132 0.77 -5.95 -18.28
C LEU A 132 1.76 -7.09 -18.46
N ILE A 133 3.03 -6.78 -18.32
CA ILE A 133 4.10 -7.78 -18.39
C ILE A 133 4.60 -8.11 -16.99
N TYR A 134 4.75 -7.17 -16.06
CA TYR A 134 5.20 -7.52 -14.71
C TYR A 134 4.27 -7.00 -13.64
N ARG A 135 4.03 -7.82 -12.64
CA ARG A 135 3.30 -7.47 -11.42
C ARG A 135 3.89 -8.19 -10.22
N GLY A 136 3.92 -7.51 -9.09
CA GLY A 136 4.41 -8.09 -7.85
C GLY A 136 5.63 -7.36 -7.30
N GLN A 137 6.47 -8.07 -6.55
CA GLN A 137 7.39 -7.46 -5.60
C GLN A 137 8.47 -6.58 -6.25
N PHE A 138 9.06 -5.67 -5.47
CA PHE A 138 10.28 -4.98 -5.89
C PHE A 138 11.49 -5.94 -5.87
N ASP A 139 11.62 -6.69 -4.76
CA ASP A 139 12.62 -7.71 -4.50
C ASP A 139 12.18 -8.60 -3.33
N ASP A 140 13.05 -9.51 -2.85
CA ASP A 140 12.78 -10.39 -1.71
C ASP A 140 12.90 -9.68 -0.32
N SER A 141 13.26 -8.40 -0.25
CA SER A 141 13.47 -7.68 1.02
C SER A 141 12.15 -7.22 1.65
N ARG A 142 12.09 -7.19 2.98
CA ARG A 142 10.95 -6.74 3.78
C ARG A 142 11.46 -6.04 5.05
N PRO A 143 10.70 -5.13 5.69
CA PRO A 143 11.16 -4.39 6.87
C PRO A 143 11.72 -5.23 8.03
N LYS A 144 11.36 -6.51 8.11
CA LYS A 144 11.77 -7.43 9.18
C LYS A 144 12.59 -8.63 8.69
N ASN A 145 12.87 -8.74 7.39
CA ASN A 145 13.76 -9.77 6.89
C ASN A 145 15.16 -9.16 6.68
N ARG A 146 16.22 -9.90 6.97
CA ARG A 146 17.60 -9.40 6.90
C ARG A 146 18.14 -9.33 5.46
N ARG A 147 17.26 -9.30 4.45
CA ARG A 147 17.65 -9.29 3.05
C ARG A 147 17.89 -7.84 2.60
N PRO A 148 18.93 -7.56 1.81
CA PRO A 148 19.19 -6.22 1.30
C PRO A 148 18.11 -5.82 0.29
N VAL A 149 17.80 -4.52 0.26
CA VAL A 149 16.97 -3.90 -0.79
C VAL A 149 17.82 -3.81 -2.05
N THR A 150 17.35 -4.42 -3.13
CA THR A 150 18.06 -4.55 -4.41
C THR A 150 17.21 -4.14 -5.61
N GLY A 151 15.89 -4.27 -5.51
CA GLY A 151 14.99 -4.17 -6.66
C GLY A 151 15.18 -5.28 -7.69
N ARG A 152 15.86 -6.39 -7.36
CA ARG A 152 16.30 -7.41 -8.33
C ARG A 152 15.19 -7.86 -9.27
N ASP A 153 14.00 -8.13 -8.74
CA ASP A 153 12.90 -8.71 -9.50
C ASP A 153 12.32 -7.66 -10.47
N LEU A 154 12.07 -6.44 -10.00
CA LEU A 154 11.61 -5.35 -10.88
C LEU A 154 12.68 -4.90 -11.89
N ARG A 155 13.96 -4.91 -11.51
CA ARG A 155 15.10 -4.64 -12.40
C ARG A 155 15.18 -5.68 -13.50
N ALA A 156 15.08 -6.96 -13.17
CA ALA A 156 15.08 -8.03 -14.17
C ALA A 156 13.92 -7.85 -15.17
N ALA A 157 12.73 -7.48 -14.71
CA ALA A 157 11.60 -7.19 -15.57
C ALA A 157 11.83 -5.96 -16.48
N ALA A 158 12.42 -4.88 -15.93
CA ALA A 158 12.76 -3.68 -16.70
C ALA A 158 13.85 -3.97 -17.75
N GLU A 159 14.89 -4.73 -17.40
CA GLU A 159 15.92 -5.17 -18.34
C GLU A 159 15.33 -6.05 -19.44
N ALA A 160 14.48 -7.02 -19.09
CA ALA A 160 13.86 -7.90 -20.08
C ALA A 160 13.01 -7.10 -21.07
N LEU A 161 12.22 -6.14 -20.58
CA LEU A 161 11.44 -5.23 -21.42
C LEU A 161 12.34 -4.41 -22.38
N LEU A 162 13.36 -3.75 -21.84
CA LEU A 162 14.19 -2.82 -22.62
C LEU A 162 15.14 -3.55 -23.60
N SER A 163 15.49 -4.79 -23.32
CA SER A 163 16.31 -5.63 -24.20
C SER A 163 15.49 -6.53 -25.13
N GLY A 164 14.16 -6.54 -25.01
CA GLY A 164 13.27 -7.41 -25.79
C GLY A 164 13.40 -8.90 -25.44
N GLN A 165 13.90 -9.24 -24.25
CA GLN A 165 14.00 -10.60 -23.77
C GLN A 165 12.67 -11.11 -23.22
N ALA A 166 12.51 -12.44 -23.22
CA ALA A 166 11.40 -13.09 -22.53
C ALA A 166 11.50 -12.84 -21.02
N MET A 167 10.38 -12.52 -20.41
CA MET A 167 10.29 -12.26 -18.97
C MET A 167 9.79 -13.50 -18.25
N ASP A 168 10.25 -13.68 -17.01
CA ASP A 168 9.87 -14.80 -16.15
C ASP A 168 8.35 -14.78 -15.87
N PRO A 169 7.60 -15.84 -16.23
CA PRO A 169 6.19 -15.93 -15.90
C PRO A 169 5.93 -16.16 -14.41
N ASP A 170 6.90 -16.65 -13.63
CA ASP A 170 6.75 -16.89 -12.20
C ASP A 170 7.07 -15.62 -11.39
N GLN A 171 6.05 -14.78 -11.24
CA GLN A 171 6.15 -13.50 -10.55
C GLN A 171 5.64 -13.61 -9.11
N LYS A 172 6.44 -13.14 -8.16
CA LYS A 172 6.08 -13.15 -6.73
C LYS A 172 5.25 -11.93 -6.37
N ALA A 173 4.16 -12.15 -5.64
CA ALA A 173 3.32 -11.08 -5.14
C ALA A 173 4.09 -10.06 -4.28
N SER A 174 3.72 -8.79 -4.43
CA SER A 174 4.09 -7.74 -3.49
C SER A 174 3.49 -8.05 -2.12
N VAL A 175 4.14 -7.56 -1.07
CA VAL A 175 3.61 -7.63 0.29
C VAL A 175 3.78 -6.28 0.94
N GLY A 176 2.68 -5.74 1.47
CA GLY A 176 2.64 -4.38 2.02
C GLY A 176 1.53 -4.19 3.04
N CYS A 177 1.35 -2.94 3.48
CA CYS A 177 0.08 -2.56 4.11
C CYS A 177 -1.04 -2.62 3.05
N ASN A 178 -2.27 -2.94 3.44
CA ASN A 178 -3.39 -2.78 2.53
C ASN A 178 -3.58 -1.30 2.15
N ILE A 179 -4.12 -1.04 0.96
CA ILE A 179 -4.65 0.28 0.60
C ILE A 179 -5.73 0.67 1.62
N LYS A 180 -5.71 1.93 2.04
CA LYS A 180 -6.62 2.48 3.06
C LYS A 180 -7.91 2.93 2.38
N TRP A 181 -8.76 1.95 2.08
CA TRP A 181 -10.07 2.17 1.46
C TRP A 181 -10.95 3.06 2.35
N ARG A 182 -11.63 4.02 1.72
CA ARG A 182 -12.70 4.79 2.36
C ARG A 182 -13.81 3.84 2.81
N ALA A 183 -14.49 4.16 3.90
CA ALA A 183 -15.57 3.32 4.42
C ALA A 183 -16.67 3.11 3.35
N GLY A 184 -16.99 1.84 3.07
CA GLY A 184 -17.97 1.46 2.03
C GLY A 184 -17.40 1.43 0.61
N ASN A 185 -16.13 1.79 0.43
CA ASN A 185 -15.44 1.80 -0.85
C ASN A 185 -14.49 0.59 -1.03
N GLU A 186 -14.51 -0.35 -0.09
CA GLU A 186 -13.68 -1.54 -0.15
C GLU A 186 -14.05 -2.42 -1.37
N PRO A 187 -13.07 -2.86 -2.18
CA PRO A 187 -13.35 -3.74 -3.30
C PRO A 187 -13.72 -5.15 -2.84
N ASP A 188 -14.37 -5.90 -3.73
CA ASP A 188 -14.77 -7.31 -3.53
C ASP A 188 -13.60 -8.19 -3.07
N TYR A 189 -12.40 -7.93 -3.58
CA TYR A 189 -11.18 -8.67 -3.24
C TYR A 189 -10.59 -8.32 -1.86
N PHE A 190 -10.99 -7.22 -1.21
CA PHE A 190 -10.41 -6.79 0.06
C PHE A 190 -10.61 -7.80 1.19
N ARG A 191 -11.81 -8.36 1.32
CA ARG A 191 -12.14 -9.35 2.37
C ARG A 191 -11.46 -10.70 2.13
N SER A 192 -11.34 -11.10 0.86
CA SER A 192 -10.69 -12.35 0.49
C SER A 192 -9.21 -12.40 0.86
N ILE A 193 -8.54 -11.23 0.87
CA ILE A 193 -7.12 -11.13 1.21
C ILE A 193 -6.90 -11.16 2.73
N ARG A 194 -7.82 -10.63 3.55
CA ARG A 194 -7.73 -10.75 5.03
C ARG A 194 -7.91 -12.18 5.53
N LEU A 195 -8.61 -13.03 4.77
CA LEU A 195 -9.02 -14.37 5.22
C LEU A 195 -8.04 -15.51 4.88
N LYS A 196 -6.87 -15.22 4.28
CA LYS A 196 -5.87 -16.27 4.01
C LYS A 196 -4.65 -16.19 4.94
N PRO A 197 -4.54 -17.04 5.97
CA PRO A 197 -3.26 -17.43 6.55
C PRO A 197 -2.62 -18.58 5.75
N ASN A 198 -1.31 -18.42 5.50
CA ASN A 198 -0.27 -19.33 5.00
C ASN A 198 -0.63 -20.69 4.38
N VAL A 199 -0.18 -20.86 3.13
CA VAL A 199 0.22 -22.15 2.55
C VAL A 199 1.60 -22.53 3.12
N GLY A 200 1.73 -23.77 3.63
CA GLY A 200 3.03 -24.39 3.89
C GLY A 200 3.02 -25.39 5.03
N GLY A 201 2.71 -26.66 4.75
CA GLY A 201 2.84 -27.77 5.69
C GLY A 201 2.50 -29.10 5.05
N SER A 202 3.43 -29.68 4.29
CA SER A 202 3.31 -31.07 3.84
C SER A 202 3.46 -31.99 5.05
N LEU A 203 2.44 -32.78 5.37
CA LEU A 203 2.61 -33.98 6.16
C LEU A 203 1.89 -35.10 5.39
N GLY A 204 2.70 -35.94 4.77
CA GLY A 204 2.24 -37.20 4.21
C GLY A 204 1.75 -38.10 5.35
N LEU A 205 0.58 -38.70 5.15
CA LEU A 205 0.29 -40.01 5.70
C LEU A 205 -0.05 -40.92 4.52
N GLU A 206 0.89 -41.81 4.21
CA GLU A 206 0.61 -43.04 3.50
C GLU A 206 -0.30 -43.93 4.36
N THR A 207 -1.40 -44.43 3.80
CA THR A 207 -1.89 -45.79 4.06
C THR A 207 -2.47 -46.33 2.76
N GLY A 208 -2.08 -47.56 2.42
CA GLY A 208 -2.07 -48.06 1.06
C GLY A 208 -3.29 -48.85 0.56
N ALA A 209 -3.37 -48.89 -0.77
CA ALA A 209 -3.68 -50.01 -1.67
C ALA A 209 -5.07 -50.70 -1.65
N PRO A 210 -5.42 -51.50 -2.67
CA PRO A 210 -5.63 -51.10 -4.08
C PRO A 210 -6.98 -51.64 -4.61
N ARG A 211 -7.54 -51.10 -5.71
CA ARG A 211 -8.47 -51.88 -6.56
C ARG A 211 -8.62 -51.38 -8.00
N LYS A 212 -8.06 -52.20 -8.89
CA LYS A 212 -8.49 -52.63 -10.25
C LYS A 212 -9.19 -51.62 -11.16
N GLY A 213 -8.55 -51.38 -12.30
CA GLY A 213 -9.08 -50.59 -13.40
C GLY A 213 -10.21 -51.24 -14.19
N ARG A 214 -10.87 -50.40 -14.99
CA ARG A 214 -11.62 -50.82 -16.19
C ARG A 214 -11.60 -49.69 -17.21
N LYS A 215 -11.27 -50.07 -18.45
CA LYS A 215 -11.14 -49.22 -19.63
C LYS A 215 -12.50 -48.65 -20.10
N GLY A 216 -12.44 -47.40 -20.54
CA GLY A 216 -13.03 -46.91 -21.80
C GLY A 216 -14.51 -46.55 -21.82
N ARG A 217 -14.83 -45.31 -22.20
CA ARG A 217 -15.47 -44.96 -23.49
C ARG A 217 -15.61 -43.43 -23.62
N ARG A 218 -15.18 -42.90 -24.78
CA ARG A 218 -15.51 -41.55 -25.25
C ARG A 218 -16.97 -41.52 -25.69
N THR A 219 -17.72 -40.50 -25.28
CA THR A 219 -18.77 -39.85 -26.08
C THR A 219 -18.91 -38.40 -25.60
N GLY A 220 -18.92 -37.46 -26.53
CA GLY A 220 -19.10 -36.04 -26.25
C GLY A 220 -20.54 -35.71 -25.84
N GLY A 221 -20.67 -34.54 -25.22
CA GLY A 221 -21.93 -33.91 -24.87
C GLY A 221 -21.64 -32.58 -24.20
N ALA A 222 -21.95 -31.49 -24.89
CA ALA A 222 -21.90 -30.14 -24.36
C ALA A 222 -22.83 -30.03 -23.14
N VAL A 223 -22.35 -29.41 -22.06
CA VAL A 223 -23.16 -29.07 -20.88
C VAL A 223 -23.15 -27.55 -20.72
N PRO A 224 -24.31 -26.87 -20.69
CA PRO A 224 -24.41 -25.45 -20.41
C PRO A 224 -24.21 -25.17 -18.91
N GLY A 225 -23.72 -23.97 -18.59
CA GLY A 225 -23.31 -23.54 -17.27
C GLY A 225 -24.36 -23.75 -16.16
N GLU A 226 -23.93 -24.37 -15.07
CA GLU A 226 -24.62 -24.36 -13.79
C GLU A 226 -24.40 -23.03 -13.09
N ALA A 227 -25.48 -22.24 -13.00
CA ALA A 227 -25.59 -21.13 -12.08
C ALA A 227 -25.68 -21.65 -10.64
N THR A 228 -25.02 -20.93 -9.72
CA THR A 228 -24.97 -21.21 -8.29
C THR A 228 -26.37 -21.20 -7.61
N PRO A 229 -26.59 -21.98 -6.53
CA PRO A 229 -27.92 -22.18 -5.91
C PRO A 229 -28.59 -20.91 -5.35
N ALA A 230 -27.83 -19.82 -5.22
CA ALA A 230 -28.33 -18.54 -4.72
C ALA A 230 -29.13 -17.73 -5.77
N ALA A 231 -29.04 -18.08 -7.06
CA ALA A 231 -29.70 -17.33 -8.14
C ALA A 231 -31.08 -17.89 -8.56
N ARG A 232 -31.51 -19.04 -8.03
CA ARG A 232 -32.81 -19.69 -8.36
C ARG A 232 -33.94 -19.41 -7.35
N ALA A 233 -33.65 -18.73 -6.24
CA ALA A 233 -34.61 -18.51 -5.15
C ALA A 233 -35.29 -17.12 -5.16
N ARG A 234 -35.24 -16.38 -6.27
CA ARG A 234 -35.86 -15.04 -6.38
C ARG A 234 -36.93 -14.91 -7.48
N ALA A 235 -37.37 -16.00 -8.09
CA ALA A 235 -38.35 -15.96 -9.18
C ALA A 235 -39.76 -16.50 -8.83
N ASP A 236 -39.98 -17.17 -7.69
CA ASP A 236 -41.27 -17.79 -7.36
C ASP A 236 -41.81 -17.39 -5.96
N ALA A 237 -41.80 -16.10 -5.64
CA ALA A 237 -42.53 -15.60 -4.48
C ALA A 237 -43.99 -15.30 -4.86
N MET A 238 -44.86 -16.31 -4.80
CA MET A 238 -46.31 -16.08 -4.80
C MET A 238 -46.73 -15.37 -3.50
N PRO A 239 -47.60 -14.36 -3.55
CA PRO A 239 -48.18 -13.79 -2.33
C PRO A 239 -49.04 -14.84 -1.64
N LEU A 240 -48.80 -15.05 -0.35
CA LEU A 240 -49.57 -15.99 0.48
C LEU A 240 -51.06 -15.60 0.46
N ASP A 241 -51.92 -16.57 0.14
CA ASP A 241 -53.38 -16.39 0.12
C ASP A 241 -53.91 -16.18 1.55
N SER A 242 -55.04 -15.47 1.69
CA SER A 242 -55.64 -15.11 2.98
C SER A 242 -55.93 -16.32 3.87
N LYS A 243 -56.29 -17.46 3.26
CA LYS A 243 -56.47 -18.74 3.96
C LYS A 243 -55.18 -19.36 4.50
N GLN A 244 -54.04 -19.09 3.88
CA GLN A 244 -52.74 -19.56 4.37
C GLN A 244 -52.28 -18.69 5.55
N LEU A 245 -52.57 -17.38 5.52
CA LEU A 245 -52.30 -16.47 6.62
C LEU A 245 -53.13 -16.78 7.86
N GLU A 246 -54.41 -17.14 7.72
CA GLU A 246 -55.23 -17.58 8.84
C GLU A 246 -54.69 -18.86 9.49
N LYS A 247 -54.34 -19.87 8.69
CA LYS A 247 -53.69 -21.11 9.18
C LYS A 247 -52.36 -20.86 9.87
N LEU A 248 -51.55 -19.93 9.34
CA LEU A 248 -50.29 -19.56 9.98
C LEU A 248 -50.54 -18.87 11.32
N SER A 249 -51.53 -17.97 11.39
CA SER A 249 -51.88 -17.29 12.64
C SER A 249 -52.41 -18.24 13.69
N GLU A 250 -53.26 -19.21 13.30
CA GLU A 250 -53.75 -20.24 14.23
C GLU A 250 -52.60 -21.12 14.73
N SER A 251 -51.69 -21.52 13.85
CA SER A 251 -50.52 -22.33 14.24
C SER A 251 -49.56 -21.58 15.15
N VAL A 252 -49.32 -20.30 14.89
CA VAL A 252 -48.47 -19.43 15.71
C VAL A 252 -49.13 -19.21 17.06
N CYS A 253 -50.41 -18.85 17.12
CA CYS A 253 -51.14 -18.68 18.39
C CYS A 253 -51.19 -19.97 19.22
N ALA A 254 -51.31 -21.14 18.58
CA ALA A 254 -51.33 -22.43 19.27
C ALA A 254 -49.97 -22.84 19.87
N HIS A 255 -48.86 -22.38 19.29
CA HIS A 255 -47.50 -22.70 19.79
C HIS A 255 -46.85 -21.53 20.54
N MET A 256 -47.49 -20.36 20.57
CA MET A 256 -46.96 -19.17 21.21
C MET A 256 -46.81 -19.36 22.72
N ASP A 257 -47.76 -20.04 23.39
CA ASP A 257 -47.65 -20.35 24.81
C ASP A 257 -46.50 -21.32 25.12
N ASP A 258 -46.23 -22.31 24.25
CA ASP A 258 -45.15 -23.28 24.44
C ASP A 258 -43.76 -22.62 24.21
N TRP A 259 -43.67 -21.66 23.29
CA TRP A 259 -42.48 -20.83 23.07
C TRP A 259 -42.26 -19.80 24.18
N LEU A 260 -43.31 -19.16 24.68
CA LEU A 260 -43.22 -18.17 25.76
C LEU A 260 -42.94 -18.83 27.12
N THR A 261 -43.37 -20.07 27.34
CA THR A 261 -43.10 -20.83 28.56
C THR A 261 -41.77 -21.60 28.52
N GLY A 262 -41.03 -21.53 27.41
CA GLY A 262 -39.64 -22.02 27.34
C GLY A 262 -39.50 -23.52 27.55
N LYS A 263 -40.46 -24.32 27.07
CA LYS A 263 -40.44 -25.78 27.25
C LYS A 263 -39.38 -26.53 26.44
N ASP A 264 -38.73 -25.84 25.49
CA ASP A 264 -37.61 -26.37 24.69
C ASP A 264 -36.21 -26.07 25.27
N LEU A 265 -36.12 -25.55 26.50
CA LEU A 265 -34.85 -25.45 27.22
C LEU A 265 -34.68 -26.67 28.13
N THR A 266 -34.22 -27.78 27.57
CA THR A 266 -33.66 -28.88 28.36
C THR A 266 -32.33 -28.43 29.00
N GLY A 267 -32.42 -27.69 30.10
CA GLY A 267 -31.29 -27.29 30.92
C GLY A 267 -31.79 -26.72 32.24
N SER A 268 -31.37 -27.31 33.36
CA SER A 268 -31.70 -26.82 34.71
C SER A 268 -31.35 -25.33 34.84
N PRO A 269 -32.14 -24.51 35.56
CA PRO A 269 -31.85 -23.08 35.79
C PRO A 269 -30.42 -22.82 36.28
N ALA A 270 -29.88 -23.72 37.10
CA ALA A 270 -28.49 -23.67 37.59
C ALA A 270 -27.44 -23.83 36.47
N ALA A 271 -27.74 -24.58 35.41
CA ALA A 271 -26.82 -24.76 34.28
C ALA A 271 -26.78 -23.51 33.36
N HIS A 272 -27.89 -22.77 33.28
CA HIS A 272 -27.96 -21.52 32.53
C HIS A 272 -27.20 -20.40 33.25
N ASP A 273 -27.33 -20.31 34.57
CA ASP A 273 -26.57 -19.35 35.40
C ASP A 273 -25.06 -19.62 35.35
N ILE A 274 -24.64 -20.89 35.38
CA ILE A 274 -23.23 -21.28 35.23
C ILE A 274 -22.71 -20.94 33.82
N ALA A 275 -23.54 -21.08 32.77
CA ALA A 275 -23.16 -20.72 31.41
C ALA A 275 -23.00 -19.21 31.23
N LEU A 276 -23.92 -18.42 31.79
CA LEU A 276 -23.84 -16.95 31.78
C LEU A 276 -22.64 -16.43 32.57
N GLN A 277 -22.37 -16.98 33.76
CA GLN A 277 -21.19 -16.61 34.54
C GLN A 277 -19.89 -16.89 33.79
N LYS A 278 -19.79 -18.04 33.09
CA LYS A 278 -18.62 -18.37 32.26
C LYS A 278 -18.42 -17.40 31.10
N GLN A 279 -19.51 -16.93 30.48
CA GLN A 279 -19.44 -15.94 29.41
C GLN A 279 -19.02 -14.56 29.94
N ILE A 280 -19.53 -14.15 31.10
CA ILE A 280 -19.15 -12.89 31.75
C ILE A 280 -17.65 -12.92 32.11
N THR A 281 -17.16 -14.00 32.74
CA THR A 281 -15.74 -14.11 33.09
C THR A 281 -14.83 -14.11 31.86
N HIS A 282 -15.24 -14.78 30.78
CA HIS A 282 -14.48 -14.77 29.52
C HIS A 282 -14.43 -13.38 28.87
N LEU A 283 -15.54 -12.64 28.91
CA LEU A 283 -15.59 -11.25 28.41
C LEU A 283 -14.74 -10.30 29.28
N GLU A 284 -14.71 -10.50 30.60
CA GLU A 284 -13.86 -9.74 31.51
C GLU A 284 -12.37 -10.02 31.25
N GLU A 285 -12.00 -11.27 31.00
CA GLU A 285 -10.63 -11.67 30.62
C GLU A 285 -10.22 -11.06 29.27
N GLU A 286 -11.10 -11.09 28.26
CA GLU A 286 -10.86 -10.44 26.97
C GLU A 286 -10.69 -8.92 27.12
N LEU A 287 -11.52 -8.27 27.93
CA LEU A 287 -11.44 -6.83 28.17
C LEU A 287 -10.15 -6.46 28.93
N GLN A 288 -9.73 -7.27 29.90
CA GLN A 288 -8.45 -7.08 30.60
C GLN A 288 -7.27 -7.26 29.66
N HIS A 289 -7.32 -8.26 28.77
CA HIS A 289 -6.30 -8.45 27.75
C HIS A 289 -6.25 -7.26 26.76
N GLN A 290 -7.40 -6.72 26.38
CA GLN A 290 -7.47 -5.49 25.57
C GLN A 290 -6.86 -4.30 26.30
N GLN A 291 -7.22 -4.06 27.57
CA GLN A 291 -6.66 -2.98 28.38
C GLN A 291 -5.14 -3.13 28.56
N ALA A 292 -4.63 -4.35 28.76
CA ALA A 292 -3.21 -4.62 28.85
C ALA A 292 -2.49 -4.28 27.53
N SER A 293 -3.07 -4.64 26.38
CA SER A 293 -2.53 -4.29 25.07
C SER A 293 -2.51 -2.78 24.81
N ILE A 294 -3.55 -2.07 25.27
CA ILE A 294 -3.64 -0.61 25.18
C ILE A 294 -2.55 0.03 26.04
N LYS A 295 -2.36 -0.45 27.27
CA LYS A 295 -1.30 0.04 28.17
C LYS A 295 0.09 -0.18 27.58
N GLN A 296 0.35 -1.35 26.99
CA GLN A 296 1.61 -1.62 26.27
C GLN A 296 1.81 -0.68 25.06
N GLY A 297 0.72 -0.34 24.36
CA GLY A 297 0.74 0.65 23.28
C GLY A 297 1.16 2.03 23.78
N PHE A 298 0.58 2.49 24.89
CA PHE A 298 0.95 3.76 25.53
C PHE A 298 2.40 3.77 26.01
N ASP A 299 2.87 2.72 26.68
CA ASP A 299 4.27 2.62 27.15
C ASP A 299 5.26 2.66 25.96
N LEU A 300 4.90 2.05 24.83
CA LEU A 300 5.71 2.10 23.61
C LEU A 300 5.68 3.48 22.95
N MET A 301 4.54 4.17 22.98
CA MET A 301 4.38 5.53 22.47
C MET A 301 5.19 6.52 23.31
N GLU A 302 5.16 6.42 24.63
CA GLU A 302 5.93 7.26 25.54
C GLU A 302 7.45 7.06 25.34
N LYS A 303 7.89 5.82 25.14
CA LYS A 303 9.29 5.53 24.76
C LYS A 303 9.66 6.15 23.40
N ARG A 304 8.75 6.16 22.44
CA ARG A 304 8.98 6.79 21.13
C ARG A 304 9.05 8.31 21.25
N LEU A 305 8.15 8.91 22.02
CA LEU A 305 8.15 10.36 22.28
C LEU A 305 9.45 10.78 22.96
N GLY A 306 9.87 10.07 24.02
CA GLY A 306 11.16 10.36 24.66
C GLY A 306 12.38 10.14 23.74
N ALA A 307 12.31 9.21 22.78
CA ALA A 307 13.35 9.04 21.77
C ALA A 307 13.34 10.17 20.71
N MET A 308 12.17 10.72 20.40
CA MET A 308 12.03 11.88 19.51
C MET A 308 12.54 13.15 20.18
N ASP A 309 12.22 13.40 21.46
CA ASP A 309 12.72 14.57 22.19
C ASP A 309 14.25 14.59 22.23
N LYS A 310 14.89 13.44 22.48
CA LYS A 310 16.35 13.32 22.40
C LYS A 310 16.92 13.62 21.01
N ARG A 311 16.19 13.28 19.95
CA ARG A 311 16.59 13.61 18.57
C ARG A 311 16.40 15.10 18.28
N LEU A 312 15.36 15.71 18.81
CA LEU A 312 15.09 17.14 18.69
C LEU A 312 16.20 17.94 19.38
N GLU A 313 16.54 17.61 20.63
CA GLU A 313 17.66 18.22 21.35
C GLU A 313 19.01 18.05 20.62
N ALA A 314 19.23 16.87 20.01
CA ALA A 314 20.43 16.63 19.22
C ALA A 314 20.45 17.44 17.92
N ALA A 315 19.29 17.68 17.30
CA ALA A 315 19.14 18.52 16.13
C ALA A 315 19.39 19.99 16.46
N ASP A 316 18.85 20.50 17.57
CA ASP A 316 19.06 21.88 18.03
C ASP A 316 20.54 22.16 18.28
N LYS A 317 21.25 21.26 18.96
CA LYS A 317 22.71 21.36 19.16
C LYS A 317 23.49 21.41 17.84
N ARG A 318 23.01 20.67 16.83
CA ARG A 318 23.62 20.69 15.50
C ARG A 318 23.33 22.00 14.77
N SER A 319 22.14 22.57 14.94
CA SER A 319 21.79 23.89 14.41
C SER A 319 22.68 24.98 15.01
N GLU A 320 22.83 25.03 16.33
CA GLU A 320 23.73 25.99 16.98
C GLU A 320 25.18 25.85 16.50
N THR A 321 25.62 24.63 16.21
CA THR A 321 26.96 24.37 15.68
C THR A 321 27.09 24.86 14.23
N LEU A 322 26.03 24.75 13.42
CA LEU A 322 25.99 25.28 12.05
C LEU A 322 25.97 26.81 12.05
N ASP A 323 25.20 27.44 12.93
CA ASP A 323 25.15 28.90 13.05
C ASP A 323 26.53 29.47 13.39
N LYS A 324 27.25 28.86 14.35
CA LYS A 324 28.64 29.23 14.66
C LYS A 324 29.59 29.10 13.47
N ARG A 325 29.37 28.11 12.58
CA ARG A 325 30.18 27.94 11.36
C ARG A 325 29.83 29.00 10.31
N LEU A 326 28.56 29.31 10.15
CA LEU A 326 28.08 30.34 9.22
C LEU A 326 28.59 31.72 9.65
N ASP A 327 28.51 32.07 10.93
CA ASP A 327 29.08 33.31 11.46
C ASP A 327 30.59 33.40 11.20
N GLY A 328 31.31 32.30 11.40
CA GLY A 328 32.74 32.21 11.09
C GLY A 328 33.06 32.38 9.59
N LEU A 329 32.19 31.91 8.70
CA LEU A 329 32.31 32.11 7.26
C LEU A 329 32.02 33.56 6.86
N THR A 330 30.96 34.16 7.40
CA THR A 330 30.60 35.57 7.18
C THR A 330 31.74 36.49 7.60
N GLN A 331 32.33 36.26 8.78
CA GLN A 331 33.45 37.07 9.26
C GLN A 331 34.71 36.94 8.39
N ARG A 332 34.96 35.75 7.80
CA ARG A 332 36.06 35.55 6.85
C ARG A 332 35.79 36.26 5.53
N MET A 333 34.55 36.21 5.06
CA MET A 333 34.13 36.86 3.83
C MET A 333 34.23 38.39 3.96
N ASP A 334 33.78 38.98 5.08
CA ASP A 334 33.93 40.41 5.34
C ASP A 334 35.40 40.85 5.39
N ARG A 335 36.24 40.06 6.04
CA ARG A 335 37.69 40.32 6.08
C ARG A 335 38.32 40.23 4.69
N PHE A 336 37.86 39.31 3.85
CA PHE A 336 38.30 39.18 2.47
C PHE A 336 37.86 40.37 1.62
N LEU A 337 36.58 40.76 1.71
CA LEU A 337 36.02 41.93 1.01
C LEU A 337 36.75 43.22 1.38
N THR A 338 36.99 43.43 2.67
CA THR A 338 37.71 44.61 3.18
C THR A 338 39.15 44.68 2.63
N ARG A 339 39.85 43.54 2.62
CA ARG A 339 41.22 43.45 2.06
C ARG A 339 41.24 43.68 0.55
N SER A 340 40.28 43.10 -0.17
CA SER A 340 40.16 43.28 -1.62
C SER A 340 39.90 44.74 -1.97
N MET A 341 38.97 45.41 -1.29
CA MET A 341 38.68 46.83 -1.51
C MET A 341 39.89 47.72 -1.22
N ALA A 342 40.62 47.47 -0.14
CA ALA A 342 41.83 48.22 0.19
C ALA A 342 42.91 48.11 -0.90
N VAL A 343 43.11 46.91 -1.46
CA VAL A 343 44.05 46.70 -2.58
C VAL A 343 43.59 47.44 -3.84
N THR A 344 42.30 47.35 -4.19
CA THR A 344 41.75 48.06 -5.36
C THR A 344 41.94 49.57 -5.25
N VAL A 345 41.68 50.15 -4.07
CA VAL A 345 41.88 51.59 -3.83
C VAL A 345 43.36 51.96 -3.91
N ALA A 346 44.26 51.16 -3.33
CA ALA A 346 45.70 51.42 -3.39
C ALA A 346 46.24 51.38 -4.82
N VAL A 347 45.85 50.40 -5.62
CA VAL A 347 46.21 50.31 -7.05
C VAL A 347 45.66 51.51 -7.82
N GLY A 348 44.41 51.90 -7.57
CA GLY A 348 43.81 53.10 -8.18
C GLY A 348 44.60 54.37 -7.87
N PHE A 349 45.03 54.56 -6.61
CA PHE A 349 45.86 55.69 -6.21
C PHE A 349 47.22 55.70 -6.93
N ILE A 350 47.87 54.54 -7.05
CA ILE A 350 49.15 54.41 -7.76
C ILE A 350 49.00 54.80 -9.24
N VAL A 351 47.94 54.32 -9.89
CA VAL A 351 47.64 54.68 -11.29
C VAL A 351 47.43 56.19 -11.44
N ILE A 352 46.68 56.82 -10.54
CA ILE A 352 46.46 58.27 -10.54
C ILE A 352 47.78 59.05 -10.37
N LEU A 353 48.65 58.60 -9.47
CA LEU A 353 49.96 59.22 -9.25
C LEU A 353 50.86 59.10 -10.50
N ILE A 354 50.88 57.94 -11.15
CA ILE A 354 51.63 57.73 -12.40
C ILE A 354 51.10 58.65 -13.50
N LEU A 355 49.78 58.72 -13.69
CA LEU A 355 49.16 59.58 -14.70
C LEU A 355 49.48 61.07 -14.46
N ARG A 356 49.48 61.52 -13.20
CA ARG A 356 49.88 62.89 -12.85
C ARG A 356 51.36 63.16 -13.09
N ALA A 357 52.24 62.20 -12.79
CA ALA A 357 53.67 62.33 -13.05
C ALA A 357 54.00 62.36 -14.56
N CYS A 358 53.19 61.72 -15.40
CA CYS A 358 53.35 61.78 -16.86
C CYS A 358 52.74 63.03 -17.50
N SER A 359 51.87 63.78 -16.80
CA SER A 359 51.24 65.00 -17.34
C SER A 359 51.95 66.30 -16.93
N ALA A 360 52.96 66.21 -16.06
CA ALA A 360 53.86 67.30 -15.67
C ALA A 360 55.19 67.14 -16.41
#